data_AF-A0A0P8CIT6-F1
#
_entry.id   AF-A0A0P8CIT6-F1
#
_cell.length_a   1.000
_cell.length_b   1.000
_cell.length_c   1.000
_cell.angle_alpha   90.00
_cell.angle_beta   90.00
_cell.angle_gamma   90.00
#
_symmetry.space_group_name_H-M   'P 1'
#
loop_
_entity.id
_entity.type
_entity.pdbx_description
1 polymer ?
#
loop_
_entity_poly.entity_id
_entity_poly.type
_entity_poly.pdbx_seq_one_letter_code
_entity_poly.pdbx_strand_id
1 'polypeptide(L)'
;MNSNMETHSNDNMKVFEKRLQSLERRVGEIESRLHPVVEDQIALYLTIPDSLRKSLFAVSELSKATADEVCIRTGRHRSIENKYLNELVRAGWLKRERVGKKSILLITKKERGRVS
;
A
#
# COMPACT_ATOMS: atom_id res chain seq x y z
N MET A 1 39.27 -31.53 -17.71
CA MET A 1 39.49 -30.27 -16.97
C MET A 1 38.20 -29.48 -16.63
N ASN A 2 36.99 -29.87 -17.06
CA ASN A 2 35.79 -29.02 -16.89
C ASN A 2 34.98 -29.22 -15.59
N SER A 3 35.19 -30.31 -14.85
CA SER A 3 34.39 -30.64 -13.67
C SER A 3 34.62 -29.70 -12.48
N ASN A 4 35.84 -29.19 -12.29
CA ASN A 4 36.15 -28.29 -11.17
C ASN A 4 35.55 -26.88 -11.34
N MET A 5 35.30 -26.44 -12.57
CA MET A 5 34.75 -25.12 -12.85
C MET A 5 33.21 -25.11 -12.69
N GLU A 6 32.55 -26.22 -13.05
CA GLU A 6 31.12 -26.44 -12.83
C GLU A 6 30.77 -26.59 -11.34
N THR A 7 31.60 -27.29 -10.56
CA THR A 7 31.39 -27.43 -9.11
C THR A 7 31.51 -26.10 -8.37
N HIS A 8 32.54 -25.29 -8.68
CA HIS A 8 32.70 -23.96 -8.09
C HIS A 8 31.54 -23.02 -8.46
N SER A 9 31.03 -23.11 -9.70
CA SER A 9 29.88 -22.31 -10.13
C SER A 9 28.59 -22.71 -9.37
N ASN A 10 28.38 -24.01 -9.15
CA ASN A 10 27.25 -24.53 -8.37
C ASN A 10 27.33 -24.17 -6.89
N ASP A 11 28.53 -24.18 -6.31
CA ASP A 11 28.72 -23.78 -4.92
C ASP A 11 28.49 -22.28 -4.73
N ASN A 12 28.95 -21.47 -5.68
CA ASN A 12 28.64 -20.04 -5.70
C ASN A 12 27.13 -19.79 -5.83
N MET A 13 26.43 -20.53 -6.70
CA MET A 13 24.98 -20.42 -6.85
C MET A 13 24.25 -20.71 -5.54
N LYS A 14 24.62 -21.79 -4.83
CA LYS A 14 24.03 -22.12 -3.53
C LYS A 14 24.26 -21.03 -2.47
N VAL A 15 25.43 -20.39 -2.49
CA VAL A 15 25.73 -19.28 -1.59
C VAL A 15 24.87 -18.05 -1.95
N PHE A 16 24.70 -17.76 -3.24
CA PHE A 16 23.83 -16.67 -3.70
C PHE A 16 22.37 -16.89 -3.30
N GLU A 17 21.82 -18.09 -3.51
CA GLU A 17 20.46 -18.44 -3.10
C GLU A 17 20.25 -18.24 -1.59
N LYS A 18 21.20 -18.72 -0.76
CA LYS A 18 21.14 -18.51 0.70
C LYS A 18 21.14 -17.03 1.09
N ARG A 19 21.96 -16.21 0.41
CA ARG A 19 22.00 -14.76 0.66
C ARG A 19 20.71 -14.09 0.20
N LEU A 20 20.15 -14.48 -0.94
CA LEU A 20 18.88 -13.97 -1.45
C LEU A 20 17.74 -14.29 -0.49
N GLN A 21 17.64 -15.55 -0.04
CA GLN A 21 16.64 -15.99 0.92
C GLN A 21 16.75 -15.22 2.26
N SER A 22 17.98 -14.94 2.72
CA SER A 22 18.20 -14.10 3.90
C SER A 22 17.78 -12.64 3.68
N LEU A 23 17.92 -12.11 2.46
CA LEU A 23 17.48 -10.75 2.13
C LEU A 23 15.96 -10.69 2.05
N GLU A 24 15.31 -11.64 1.39
CA GLU A 24 13.86 -11.74 1.30
C GLU A 24 13.21 -11.82 2.69
N ARG A 25 13.76 -12.64 3.59
CA ARG A 25 13.29 -12.70 4.98
C ARG A 25 13.40 -11.35 5.69
N ARG A 26 14.55 -10.68 5.57
CA ARG A 26 14.78 -9.38 6.21
C ARG A 26 13.88 -8.30 5.61
N VAL A 27 13.64 -8.33 4.31
CA VAL A 27 12.69 -7.44 3.63
C VAL A 27 11.29 -7.70 4.17
N GLY A 28 10.83 -8.95 4.29
CA GLY A 28 9.54 -9.28 4.90
C GLY A 28 9.41 -8.83 6.35
N GLU A 29 10.48 -8.94 7.15
CA GLU A 29 10.52 -8.43 8.54
C GLU A 29 10.44 -6.89 8.59
N ILE A 30 11.10 -6.19 7.66
CA ILE A 30 11.01 -4.73 7.54
C ILE A 30 9.62 -4.29 7.07
N GLU A 31 9.08 -4.97 6.06
CA GLU A 31 7.74 -4.70 5.52
C GLU A 31 6.65 -4.93 6.56
N SER A 32 6.75 -6.00 7.37
CA SER A 32 5.78 -6.26 8.44
C SER A 32 5.86 -5.25 9.60
N ARG A 33 7.05 -4.67 9.85
CA ARG A 33 7.22 -3.56 10.81
C ARG A 33 6.71 -2.22 10.29
N LEU A 34 6.85 -1.98 8.99
CA LEU A 34 6.36 -0.76 8.33
C LEU A 34 4.85 -0.81 8.04
N HIS A 35 4.30 -2.02 7.87
CA HIS A 35 2.90 -2.27 7.57
C HIS A 35 2.41 -3.49 8.37
N PRO A 36 2.01 -3.33 9.64
CA PRO A 36 1.41 -4.42 10.39
C PRO A 36 0.20 -4.98 9.61
N VAL A 37 0.05 -6.31 9.60
CA VAL A 37 -1.16 -6.95 9.09
C VAL A 37 -2.28 -6.61 10.06
N VAL A 38 -3.00 -5.52 9.79
CA VAL A 38 -4.08 -5.09 10.67
C VAL A 38 -5.39 -5.67 10.15
N GLU A 39 -5.86 -6.74 10.79
CA GLU A 39 -7.21 -7.31 10.60
C GLU A 39 -8.31 -6.35 11.09
N ASP A 40 -7.98 -5.43 11.98
CA ASP A 40 -8.88 -4.42 12.53
C ASP A 40 -8.66 -3.05 11.86
N GLN A 41 -9.54 -2.68 10.93
CA GLN A 41 -9.46 -1.39 10.23
C GLN A 41 -9.29 -0.20 11.20
N ILE A 42 -9.84 -0.30 12.42
CA ILE A 42 -9.76 0.71 13.48
C ILE A 42 -8.32 0.99 13.92
N ALA A 43 -7.49 -0.04 14.10
CA ALA A 43 -6.09 0.13 14.51
C ALA A 43 -5.21 0.72 13.41
N LEU A 44 -5.54 0.45 12.13
CA LEU A 44 -4.87 1.03 10.97
C LEU A 44 -5.13 2.54 10.88
N TYR A 45 -6.35 2.98 11.19
CA TYR A 45 -6.72 4.39 11.24
C TYR A 45 -5.94 5.17 12.31
N LEU A 46 -5.54 4.56 13.43
CA LEU A 46 -4.77 5.24 14.48
C LEU A 46 -3.36 5.67 14.01
N THR A 47 -2.83 5.06 12.95
CA THR A 47 -1.53 5.44 12.36
C THR A 47 -1.62 6.66 11.42
N ILE A 48 -2.83 7.03 11.02
CA ILE A 48 -3.08 8.13 10.08
C ILE A 48 -3.39 9.41 10.85
N PRO A 49 -2.78 10.56 10.52
CA PRO A 49 -3.13 11.85 11.14
C PRO A 49 -4.63 12.13 11.10
N ASP A 50 -5.17 12.69 12.19
CA ASP A 50 -6.61 12.95 12.36
C ASP A 50 -7.25 13.69 11.17
N SER A 51 -6.51 14.64 10.59
CA SER A 51 -6.94 15.40 9.42
C SER A 51 -7.20 14.49 8.21
N LEU A 52 -6.28 13.56 7.92
CA LEU A 52 -6.36 12.59 6.83
C LEU A 52 -7.34 11.47 7.12
N ARG A 53 -7.44 11.03 8.39
CA ARG A 53 -8.34 9.95 8.81
C ARG A 53 -9.80 10.27 8.46
N LYS A 54 -10.23 11.51 8.70
CA LYS A 54 -11.60 11.97 8.36
C LYS A 54 -11.89 11.83 6.86
N SER A 55 -10.93 12.16 6.01
CA SER A 55 -11.04 12.06 4.54
C SER A 55 -11.12 10.60 4.09
N LEU A 56 -10.28 9.74 4.69
CA LEU A 56 -10.27 8.32 4.38
C LEU A 56 -11.58 7.63 4.79
N PHE A 57 -12.12 7.97 5.97
CA PHE A 57 -13.43 7.46 6.41
C PHE A 57 -14.55 7.87 5.46
N ALA A 58 -14.59 9.14 5.04
CA ALA A 58 -15.59 9.61 4.09
C ALA A 58 -15.58 8.81 2.78
N VAL A 59 -14.40 8.47 2.24
CA VAL A 59 -14.28 7.62 1.05
C VAL A 59 -14.69 6.17 1.35
N SER A 60 -14.33 5.62 2.50
CA SER A 60 -14.69 4.26 2.92
C SER A 60 -16.20 4.07 3.03
N GLU A 61 -16.91 5.01 3.64
CA GLU A 61 -18.37 4.96 3.76
C GLU A 61 -19.08 5.02 2.41
N LEU A 62 -18.56 5.84 1.49
CA LEU A 62 -19.12 6.01 0.15
C LEU A 62 -18.76 4.85 -0.80
N SER A 63 -17.85 3.96 -0.41
CA SER A 63 -17.23 2.88 -1.21
C SER A 63 -16.43 3.35 -2.45
N LYS A 64 -16.92 4.38 -3.15
CA LYS A 64 -16.26 5.11 -4.22
C LYS A 64 -16.76 6.56 -4.20
N ALA A 65 -15.86 7.53 -4.31
CA ALA A 65 -16.23 8.94 -4.19
C ALA A 65 -15.40 9.86 -5.08
N THR A 66 -15.99 10.95 -5.55
CA THR A 66 -15.30 12.11 -6.10
C THR A 66 -14.80 13.02 -4.98
N ALA A 67 -13.82 13.87 -5.28
CA ALA A 67 -13.36 14.88 -4.31
C ALA A 67 -14.49 15.84 -3.86
N ASP A 68 -15.52 16.02 -4.70
CA ASP A 68 -16.71 16.82 -4.36
C ASP A 68 -17.59 16.15 -3.31
N GLU A 69 -17.86 14.86 -3.49
CA GLU A 69 -18.66 14.09 -2.52
C GLU A 69 -17.94 14.00 -1.17
N VAL A 70 -16.61 13.83 -1.18
CA VAL A 70 -15.81 13.85 0.05
C VAL A 70 -15.85 15.22 0.73
N CYS A 71 -15.70 16.31 -0.04
CA CYS A 71 -15.80 17.69 0.47
C CYS A 71 -17.13 17.94 1.20
N ILE A 72 -18.24 17.49 0.62
CA ILE A 72 -19.57 17.58 1.23
C ILE A 72 -19.62 16.76 2.52
N ARG A 73 -19.10 15.53 2.50
CA ARG A 73 -19.12 14.60 3.64
C ARG A 73 -18.24 15.08 4.81
N THR A 74 -17.08 15.66 4.54
CA THR A 74 -16.15 16.13 5.59
C THR A 74 -16.47 17.55 6.07
N GLY A 75 -17.23 18.32 5.30
CA GLY A 75 -17.53 19.73 5.55
C GLY A 75 -16.31 20.65 5.35
N ARG A 76 -15.24 20.17 4.72
CA ARG A 76 -14.04 20.97 4.45
C ARG A 76 -14.12 21.60 3.08
N HIS A 77 -13.44 22.74 2.88
CA HIS A 77 -13.32 23.34 1.56
C HIS A 77 -12.63 22.39 0.56
N ARG A 78 -13.10 22.40 -0.69
CA ARG A 78 -12.64 21.46 -1.75
C ARG A 78 -11.12 21.45 -1.94
N SER A 79 -10.46 22.60 -1.87
CA SER A 79 -8.99 22.68 -2.03
C SER A 79 -8.24 21.94 -0.93
N ILE A 80 -8.71 22.05 0.31
CA ILE A 80 -8.14 21.37 1.48
C ILE A 80 -8.38 19.86 1.35
N GLU A 81 -9.60 19.47 1.00
CA GLU A 81 -9.95 18.06 0.87
C GLU A 81 -9.17 17.38 -0.25
N ASN A 82 -9.01 18.05 -1.39
CA ASN A 82 -8.21 17.52 -2.50
C ASN A 82 -6.72 17.37 -2.13
N LYS A 83 -6.17 18.27 -1.28
CA LYS A 83 -4.81 18.11 -0.76
C LYS A 83 -4.68 16.82 0.06
N TYR A 84 -5.60 16.59 1.00
CA TYR A 84 -5.61 15.40 1.84
C TYR A 84 -5.84 14.10 1.06
N LEU A 85 -6.77 14.11 0.11
CA LEU A 85 -7.02 12.98 -0.76
C LEU A 85 -5.79 12.63 -1.61
N ASN A 86 -5.02 13.63 -2.06
CA ASN A 86 -3.76 13.39 -2.75
C ASN A 86 -2.68 12.82 -1.82
N GLU A 87 -2.60 13.26 -0.57
CA GLU A 87 -1.72 12.65 0.44
C GLU A 87 -2.07 11.18 0.68
N LEU A 88 -3.36 10.86 0.82
CA LEU A 88 -3.84 9.49 0.97
C LEU A 88 -3.56 8.60 -0.25
N VAL A 89 -3.70 9.16 -1.47
CA VAL A 89 -3.32 8.45 -2.71
C VAL A 89 -1.82 8.18 -2.75
N ARG A 90 -0.98 9.18 -2.43
CA ARG A 90 0.49 9.00 -2.40
C ARG A 90 0.92 7.98 -1.36
N ALA A 91 0.26 7.96 -0.21
CA ALA A 91 0.51 7.00 0.85
C ALA A 91 -0.08 5.59 0.57
N GLY A 92 -0.77 5.40 -0.57
CA GLY A 92 -1.27 4.10 -0.99
C GLY A 92 -2.57 3.66 -0.29
N TRP A 93 -3.24 4.55 0.45
CA TRP A 93 -4.53 4.28 1.11
C TRP A 93 -5.73 4.38 0.18
N LEU A 94 -5.57 5.19 -0.87
CA LEU A 94 -6.58 5.40 -1.90
C LEU A 94 -5.98 5.15 -3.28
N LYS A 95 -6.79 4.58 -4.17
CA LYS A 95 -6.53 4.62 -5.61
C LYS A 95 -7.43 5.66 -6.27
N ARG A 96 -6.93 6.24 -7.36
CA ARG A 96 -7.66 7.20 -8.18
C ARG A 96 -7.87 6.60 -9.57
N GLU A 97 -9.12 6.50 -9.99
CA GLU A 97 -9.54 5.98 -11.30
C GLU A 97 -10.28 7.07 -12.08
N ARG A 98 -10.13 7.07 -13.41
CA ARG A 98 -10.88 7.98 -14.27
C ARG A 98 -12.05 7.24 -14.89
N VAL A 99 -13.26 7.72 -14.65
CA VAL A 99 -14.49 7.23 -15.27
C VAL A 99 -15.06 8.37 -16.11
N GLY A 100 -14.77 8.34 -17.41
CA GLY A 100 -15.03 9.45 -18.33
C GLY A 100 -14.31 10.73 -17.91
N LYS A 101 -15.08 11.81 -17.66
CA LYS A 101 -14.54 13.10 -17.19
C LYS A 101 -14.37 13.18 -15.67
N LYS A 102 -14.83 12.17 -14.91
CA LYS A 102 -14.80 12.19 -13.43
C LYS A 102 -13.61 11.41 -12.89
N SER A 103 -12.98 11.97 -11.85
CA SER A 103 -11.96 11.28 -11.04
C SER A 103 -12.65 10.66 -9.83
N ILE A 104 -12.62 9.34 -9.73
CA ILE A 104 -13.20 8.54 -8.65
C ILE A 104 -12.08 8.03 -7.75
N LEU A 105 -12.29 8.07 -6.44
CA LEU A 105 -11.40 7.56 -5.41
C LEU A 105 -12.00 6.30 -4.80
N LEU A 106 -11.18 5.28 -4.58
CA LEU A 106 -11.57 4.03 -3.93
C LEU A 106 -10.52 3.62 -2.90
N ILE A 107 -10.94 2.91 -1.87
CA ILE A 107 -10.03 2.27 -0.91
C ILE A 107 -9.21 1.21 -1.65
N THR A 108 -7.89 1.24 -1.48
CA THR A 108 -7.00 0.20 -1.98
C THR A 108 -7.15 -1.05 -1.10
N LYS A 109 -7.67 -2.14 -1.68
CA LYS A 109 -7.48 -3.47 -1.11
C LYS A 109 -6.08 -3.93 -1.51
N LYS A 110 -5.17 -4.09 -0.55
CA LYS A 110 -3.95 -4.86 -0.83
C LYS A 110 -4.42 -6.29 -1.08
N GLU A 111 -4.39 -6.74 -2.34
CA GLU A 111 -4.59 -8.16 -2.62
C GLU A 111 -3.50 -8.90 -1.86
N ARG A 112 -3.90 -9.79 -0.95
CA ARG A 112 -3.02 -10.85 -0.47
C ARG A 112 -2.51 -11.53 -1.73
N GLY A 113 -1.20 -11.45 -1.99
CA GLY A 113 -0.58 -12.36 -2.93
C GLY A 113 -1.00 -13.77 -2.53
N ARG A 114 -1.81 -14.42 -3.37
CA ARG A 114 -1.98 -15.87 -3.31
C ARG A 114 -0.59 -16.42 -3.65
N VAL A 115 0.12 -16.86 -2.64
CA VAL A 115 1.21 -17.80 -2.84
C VAL A 115 0.51 -19.11 -3.20
N SER A 116 0.45 -19.40 -4.49
CA SER A 116 0.20 -20.74 -5.01
C SER A 116 1.47 -21.58 -4.86
#